data_AF-A0A1Q5PPU3-F1
#
_entry.id   AF-A0A1Q5PPU3-F1
#
_cell.length_a   1.000
_cell.length_b   1.000
_cell.length_c   1.000
_cell.angle_alpha   90.00
_cell.angle_beta   90.00
_cell.angle_gamma   90.00
#
_symmetry.space_group_name_H-M   'P 1'
#
loop_
_entity.id
_entity.type
_entity.pdbx_description
1 polymer ?
#
loop_
_entity_poly.entity_id
_entity_poly.type
_entity_poly.pdbx_seq_one_letter_code
_entity_poly.pdbx_strand_id
1 'polypeptide(L)'
;MPEQLGQQPAAQSVNDFAELMRQFCQERDWERFNDPKSLLLALTGELGELAECFQWLPADQAAHLATQEPRAEAIRDEVADVFLYLLQLCNQCGIDLAAATNAKIAKNAAKYPVEAARESAGALAAEHSALAGQDKFAQQGTKLSAPKLSAPELSPSEPSNPKTDA
;
A
#
# COMPACT_ATOMS: atom_id res chain seq x y z
N MET A 1 -18.05 -35.46 27.73
CA MET A 1 -17.32 -34.27 28.25
C MET A 1 -17.74 -33.08 27.42
N PRO A 2 -18.11 -31.94 28.01
CA PRO A 2 -18.79 -30.87 27.30
C PRO A 2 -17.85 -30.16 26.31
N GLU A 3 -18.42 -29.86 25.14
CA GLU A 3 -17.91 -28.93 24.13
C GLU A 3 -17.30 -27.67 24.75
N GLN A 4 -16.03 -27.41 24.43
CA GLN A 4 -15.45 -26.09 24.62
C GLN A 4 -16.06 -25.16 23.57
N LEU A 5 -17.17 -24.51 23.95
CA LEU A 5 -17.71 -23.35 23.25
C LEU A 5 -16.60 -22.31 23.10
N GLY A 6 -16.35 -21.92 21.85
CA GLY A 6 -15.29 -21.03 21.43
C GLY A 6 -15.23 -19.75 22.29
N GLN A 7 -14.12 -19.61 23.00
CA GLN A 7 -13.62 -18.28 23.33
C GLN A 7 -13.16 -17.67 22.00
N GLN A 8 -13.95 -16.75 21.45
CA GLN A 8 -13.41 -15.81 20.48
C GLN A 8 -12.22 -15.12 21.18
N PRO A 9 -11.01 -15.13 20.59
CA PRO A 9 -9.89 -14.42 21.18
C PRO A 9 -10.29 -12.94 21.34
N ALA A 10 -9.90 -12.32 22.45
CA ALA A 10 -10.06 -10.88 22.63
C ALA A 10 -9.49 -10.14 21.39
N ALA A 11 -10.13 -9.06 20.97
CA ALA A 11 -9.68 -8.27 19.83
C ALA A 11 -8.18 -7.93 20.01
N GLN A 12 -7.35 -8.33 19.05
CA GLN A 12 -5.90 -8.15 19.13
C GLN A 12 -5.55 -6.67 18.98
N SER A 13 -4.70 -6.18 19.89
CA SER A 13 -4.13 -4.84 19.83
C SER A 13 -2.92 -4.79 18.90
N VAL A 14 -2.50 -3.57 18.52
CA VAL A 14 -1.27 -3.34 17.75
C VAL A 14 -0.05 -3.96 18.44
N ASN A 15 0.00 -3.91 19.77
CA ASN A 15 1.09 -4.50 20.55
C ASN A 15 1.03 -6.03 20.53
N ASP A 16 -0.17 -6.62 20.50
CA ASP A 16 -0.33 -8.06 20.37
C ASP A 16 0.17 -8.55 18.99
N PHE A 17 -0.14 -7.81 17.92
CA PHE A 17 0.38 -8.12 16.58
C PHE A 17 1.90 -7.94 16.49
N ALA A 18 2.46 -6.89 17.10
CA ALA A 18 3.90 -6.67 17.14
C ALA A 18 4.63 -7.84 17.83
N GLU A 19 4.04 -8.36 18.92
CA GLU A 19 4.59 -9.50 19.65
C GLU A 19 4.46 -10.82 18.88
N LEU A 20 3.31 -11.07 18.26
CA LEU A 20 3.13 -12.23 17.38
C LEU A 20 4.15 -12.24 16.24
N MET A 21 4.39 -11.08 15.62
CA MET A 21 5.36 -10.97 14.53
C MET A 21 6.79 -11.17 15.01
N ARG A 22 7.13 -10.65 16.20
CA ARG A 22 8.43 -10.88 16.84
C ARG A 22 8.68 -12.38 17.04
N GLN A 23 7.70 -13.09 17.60
CA GLN A 23 7.77 -14.53 17.82
C GLN A 23 7.90 -15.29 16.49
N PHE A 24 7.09 -14.92 15.49
CA PHE A 24 7.16 -15.52 14.15
C PHE A 24 8.55 -15.39 13.51
N CYS A 25 9.19 -14.22 13.62
CA CYS A 25 10.55 -13.99 13.12
C CYS A 25 11.60 -14.79 13.89
N GLN A 26 11.48 -14.87 15.21
CA GLN A 26 12.40 -15.60 16.08
C GLN A 26 12.40 -17.10 15.80
N GLU A 27 11.21 -17.68 15.67
CA GLU A 27 11.05 -19.12 15.34
C GLU A 27 11.71 -19.52 14.01
N ARG A 28 11.97 -18.55 13.13
CA ARG A 28 12.51 -18.77 11.78
C ARG A 28 13.95 -18.29 11.63
N ASP A 29 14.57 -17.77 12.70
CA ASP A 29 15.88 -17.11 12.65
C ASP A 29 15.95 -15.98 11.60
N TRP A 30 14.84 -15.29 11.35
CA TRP A 30 14.74 -14.23 10.33
C TRP A 30 15.25 -12.87 10.80
N GLU A 31 15.52 -12.70 12.10
CA GLU A 31 16.06 -11.45 12.67
C GLU A 31 17.34 -10.98 11.96
N ARG A 32 18.12 -11.90 11.39
CA ARG A 32 19.35 -11.59 10.63
C ARG A 32 19.12 -10.86 9.29
N PHE A 33 17.90 -10.88 8.75
CA PHE A 33 17.53 -10.24 7.49
C PHE A 33 16.70 -8.97 7.70
N ASN A 34 16.41 -8.63 8.96
CA ASN A 34 15.49 -7.58 9.35
C ASN A 34 16.19 -6.25 9.66
N ASP A 35 17.24 -5.87 8.92
CA ASP A 35 17.80 -4.53 9.10
C ASP A 35 16.78 -3.44 8.66
N PRO A 36 16.78 -2.25 9.27
CA PRO A 36 15.77 -1.23 9.00
C PRO A 36 15.66 -0.82 7.52
N LYS A 37 16.76 -0.85 6.77
CA LYS A 37 16.76 -0.49 5.35
C LYS A 37 16.06 -1.57 4.54
N SER A 38 16.38 -2.85 4.79
CA SER A 38 15.73 -3.96 4.10
C SER A 38 14.24 -4.03 4.39
N LEU A 39 13.84 -3.83 5.66
CA LEU A 39 12.42 -3.77 6.05
C LEU A 39 11.67 -2.61 5.39
N LEU A 40 12.28 -1.42 5.29
CA LEU A 40 11.68 -0.29 4.58
C LEU A 40 11.50 -0.57 3.09
N LEU A 41 12.46 -1.24 2.45
CA LEU A 41 12.36 -1.62 1.05
C LEU A 41 11.27 -2.68 0.83
N ALA A 42 11.16 -3.67 1.70
CA ALA A 42 10.07 -4.65 1.67
C ALA A 42 8.70 -3.98 1.83
N LEU A 43 8.54 -3.12 2.84
CA LEU A 43 7.33 -2.30 3.04
C LEU A 43 6.95 -1.49 1.80
N THR A 44 7.94 -0.95 1.09
CA THR A 44 7.70 -0.20 -0.15
C THR A 44 7.23 -1.10 -1.29
N GLY A 45 7.73 -2.34 -1.34
CA GLY A 45 7.27 -3.38 -2.26
C GLY A 45 5.79 -3.69 -2.06
N GLU A 46 5.38 -4.05 -0.84
CA GLU A 46 3.98 -4.38 -0.53
C GLU A 46 3.04 -3.19 -0.77
N LEU A 47 3.51 -1.96 -0.52
CA LEU A 47 2.73 -0.76 -0.86
C LEU A 47 2.55 -0.61 -2.38
N GLY A 48 3.53 -1.06 -3.16
CA GLY A 48 3.44 -1.17 -4.61
C GLY A 48 2.40 -2.19 -5.05
N GLU A 49 2.43 -3.39 -4.47
CA GLU A 49 1.45 -4.45 -4.76
C GLU A 49 0.02 -4.01 -4.39
N LEU A 50 -0.15 -3.34 -3.25
CA LEU A 50 -1.40 -2.68 -2.89
C LEU A 50 -1.81 -1.63 -3.93
N ALA A 51 -0.88 -0.81 -4.43
CA ALA A 51 -1.18 0.19 -5.46
C ALA A 51 -1.61 -0.46 -6.79
N GLU A 52 -1.04 -1.61 -7.16
CA GLU A 52 -1.43 -2.37 -8.35
C GLU A 52 -2.89 -2.84 -8.28
N CYS A 53 -3.41 -3.08 -7.08
CA CYS A 53 -4.83 -3.39 -6.87
C CYS A 53 -5.77 -2.21 -7.24
N PHE A 54 -5.27 -0.97 -7.33
CA PHE A 54 -6.08 0.22 -7.61
C PHE A 54 -5.72 0.93 -8.92
N GLN A 55 -4.54 0.69 -9.48
CA GLN A 55 -3.94 1.51 -10.55
C GLN A 55 -4.82 1.73 -11.81
N TRP A 56 -5.72 0.79 -12.12
CA TRP A 56 -6.60 0.85 -13.32
C TRP A 56 -8.08 1.08 -12.99
N LEU A 57 -8.41 1.40 -11.73
CA LEU A 57 -9.78 1.64 -11.33
C LEU A 57 -10.20 3.10 -11.61
N PRO A 58 -11.39 3.35 -12.17
CA PRO A 58 -11.97 4.68 -12.17
C PRO A 58 -12.12 5.20 -10.73
N ALA A 59 -11.69 6.43 -10.48
CA ALA A 59 -11.61 6.98 -9.12
C ALA A 59 -12.97 7.02 -8.40
N ASP A 60 -14.05 7.26 -9.13
CA ASP A 60 -15.44 7.29 -8.64
C ASP A 60 -15.99 5.90 -8.29
N GLN A 61 -15.42 4.83 -8.86
CA GLN A 61 -15.85 3.45 -8.65
C GLN A 61 -14.89 2.63 -7.79
N ALA A 62 -13.69 3.15 -7.52
CA ALA A 62 -12.61 2.42 -6.84
C ALA A 62 -13.06 1.79 -5.51
N ALA A 63 -13.81 2.52 -4.69
CA ALA A 63 -14.32 2.02 -3.41
C ALA A 63 -15.29 0.83 -3.56
N HIS A 64 -16.16 0.84 -4.57
CA HIS A 64 -17.09 -0.26 -4.82
C HIS A 64 -16.37 -1.48 -5.40
N LEU A 65 -15.47 -1.26 -6.36
CA LEU A 65 -14.72 -2.33 -7.02
C LEU A 65 -13.71 -2.99 -6.10
N ALA A 66 -13.17 -2.25 -5.12
CA ALA A 66 -12.27 -2.79 -4.09
C ALA A 66 -12.94 -3.84 -3.19
N THR A 67 -14.27 -3.86 -3.09
CA THR A 67 -14.99 -4.86 -2.29
C THR A 67 -15.48 -6.06 -3.10
N GLN A 68 -15.17 -6.12 -4.40
CA GLN A 68 -15.61 -7.22 -5.27
C GLN A 68 -14.51 -8.27 -5.41
N GLU A 69 -14.87 -9.55 -5.32
CA GLU A 69 -13.93 -10.63 -5.55
C GLU A 69 -13.58 -10.78 -7.04
N PRO A 70 -12.34 -11.20 -7.39
CA PRO A 70 -11.25 -11.62 -6.49
C PRO A 70 -10.37 -10.46 -5.97
N ARG A 71 -10.68 -9.21 -6.33
CA ARG A 71 -9.85 -8.06 -5.98
C ARG A 71 -9.85 -7.78 -4.47
N ALA A 72 -10.98 -8.01 -3.81
CA ALA A 72 -11.11 -7.80 -2.38
C ALA A 72 -10.20 -8.74 -1.55
N GLU A 73 -9.95 -9.97 -2.01
CA GLU A 73 -8.96 -10.86 -1.42
C GLU A 73 -7.55 -10.27 -1.54
N ALA A 74 -7.10 -9.93 -2.75
CA ALA A 74 -5.78 -9.34 -2.96
C ALA A 74 -5.56 -8.08 -2.11
N ILE A 75 -6.53 -7.16 -2.08
CA ILE A 75 -6.44 -5.95 -1.24
C ILE A 75 -6.30 -6.29 0.24
N ARG A 76 -7.00 -7.32 0.74
CA ARG A 76 -6.89 -7.73 2.14
C ARG A 76 -5.50 -8.24 2.47
N ASP A 77 -4.91 -9.02 1.57
CA ASP A 77 -3.57 -9.58 1.74
C ASP A 77 -2.52 -8.46 1.70
N GLU A 78 -2.54 -7.60 0.68
CA GLU A 78 -1.55 -6.51 0.57
C GLU A 78 -1.64 -5.48 1.71
N VAL A 79 -2.85 -5.19 2.19
CA VAL A 79 -3.01 -4.32 3.38
C VAL A 79 -2.43 -4.98 4.63
N ALA A 80 -2.59 -6.29 4.78
CA ALA A 80 -2.00 -7.01 5.90
C ALA A 80 -0.47 -7.01 5.80
N ASP A 81 0.11 -7.23 4.62
CA ASP A 81 1.56 -7.24 4.43
C ASP A 81 2.18 -5.87 4.69
N VAL A 82 1.58 -4.79 4.18
CA VAL A 82 1.98 -3.41 4.52
C VAL A 82 1.98 -3.19 6.04
N PHE A 83 0.94 -3.67 6.74
CA PHE A 83 0.87 -3.53 8.19
C PHE A 83 1.95 -4.34 8.91
N LEU A 84 2.18 -5.59 8.51
CA LEU A 84 3.16 -6.48 9.14
C LEU A 84 4.61 -5.99 8.95
N TYR A 85 4.97 -5.49 7.76
CA TYR A 85 6.31 -4.91 7.57
C TYR A 85 6.48 -3.60 8.31
N LEU A 86 5.44 -2.77 8.43
CA LEU A 86 5.49 -1.58 9.27
C LEU A 86 5.74 -1.94 10.75
N LEU A 87 5.06 -2.97 11.27
CA LEU A 87 5.29 -3.46 12.64
C LEU A 87 6.73 -3.93 12.83
N GLN A 88 7.27 -4.71 11.89
CA GLN A 88 8.65 -5.18 11.94
C GLN A 88 9.65 -4.01 11.92
N LEU A 89 9.43 -3.03 11.04
CA LEU A 89 10.27 -1.83 10.95
C LEU A 89 10.24 -1.04 12.26
N CYS A 90 9.05 -0.85 12.84
CA CYS A 90 8.90 -0.21 14.13
C CYS A 90 9.64 -0.97 15.24
N ASN A 91 9.50 -2.29 15.29
CA ASN A 91 10.18 -3.13 16.26
C ASN A 91 11.71 -3.00 16.16
N GLN A 92 12.25 -3.08 14.94
CA GLN A 92 13.69 -2.93 14.70
C GLN A 92 14.22 -1.54 15.05
N CYS A 93 13.39 -0.50 14.89
CA CYS A 93 13.73 0.88 15.23
C CYS A 93 13.45 1.25 16.70
N GLY A 94 12.88 0.34 17.51
CA GLY A 94 12.48 0.63 18.90
C GLY A 94 11.31 1.62 19.00
N ILE A 95 10.41 1.63 18.02
CA ILE A 95 9.25 2.51 17.96
C ILE A 95 8.02 1.77 18.50
N ASP A 96 7.43 2.30 19.57
CA ASP A 96 6.07 1.92 19.98
C ASP A 96 5.07 2.58 19.01
N LEU A 97 4.55 1.77 18.08
CA LEU A 97 3.65 2.25 17.03
C LEU A 97 2.33 2.81 17.60
N ALA A 98 1.78 2.20 18.66
CA ALA A 98 0.54 2.67 19.27
C ALA A 98 0.74 4.04 19.94
N ALA A 99 1.82 4.19 20.72
CA ALA A 99 2.17 5.46 21.35
C ALA A 99 2.50 6.54 20.30
N ALA A 100 3.27 6.20 19.26
CA ALA A 100 3.61 7.11 18.17
C ALA A 100 2.37 7.59 17.41
N THR A 101 1.42 6.68 17.15
CA THR A 101 0.15 7.00 16.48
C THR A 101 -0.71 7.94 17.33
N ASN A 102 -0.87 7.64 18.62
CA ASN A 102 -1.61 8.52 19.55
C ASN A 102 -1.01 9.93 19.63
N ALA A 103 0.32 10.02 19.74
CA ALA A 103 1.01 11.30 19.74
C ALA A 103 0.83 12.07 18.41
N LYS A 104 0.83 11.36 17.28
CA LYS A 104 0.63 11.96 15.95
C LYS A 104 -0.80 12.46 15.76
N ILE A 105 -1.81 11.72 16.24
CA ILE A 105 -3.22 12.15 16.22
C ILE A 105 -3.38 13.43 17.04
N ALA A 106 -2.85 13.48 18.26
CA ALA A 106 -2.91 14.69 19.09
C ALA A 106 -2.24 15.92 18.42
N LYS A 107 -1.07 15.72 17.79
CA LYS A 107 -0.40 16.77 17.00
C LYS A 107 -1.24 17.22 15.80
N ASN A 108 -1.88 16.28 15.10
CA ASN A 108 -2.72 16.59 13.95
C ASN A 108 -3.99 17.35 14.37
N ALA A 109 -4.63 16.97 15.48
CA ALA A 109 -5.80 17.66 16.03
C ALA A 109 -5.47 19.11 16.43
N ALA A 110 -4.27 19.35 16.98
CA ALA A 110 -3.80 20.70 17.27
C ALA A 110 -3.49 21.52 16.00
N LYS A 111 -2.95 20.87 14.96
CA LYS A 111 -2.63 21.52 13.68
C LYS A 111 -3.87 21.83 12.83
N TYR A 112 -4.90 20.99 12.91
CA TYR A 112 -6.15 21.10 12.15
C TYR A 112 -7.36 21.05 13.10
N PRO A 113 -7.70 22.19 13.75
CA PRO A 113 -8.88 22.28 14.59
C PRO A 113 -10.16 21.92 13.82
N VAL A 114 -11.15 21.35 14.51
CA VAL A 114 -12.37 20.78 13.89
C VAL A 114 -13.09 21.78 12.97
N GLU A 115 -13.20 23.04 13.39
CA GLU A 115 -13.90 24.06 12.59
C GLU A 115 -13.15 24.36 11.28
N ALA A 116 -11.84 24.61 11.36
CA ALA A 116 -10.99 24.83 10.19
C ALA A 116 -10.92 23.59 9.26
N ALA A 117 -10.93 22.38 9.83
CA ALA A 117 -10.95 21.13 9.08
C ALA A 117 -12.29 20.94 8.33
N ARG A 118 -13.43 21.27 8.96
CA ARG A 118 -14.76 21.21 8.34
C ARG A 118 -14.93 22.24 7.23
N GLU A 119 -14.41 23.46 7.42
CA GLU A 119 -14.41 24.49 6.38
C GLU A 119 -13.57 24.07 5.17
N SER A 120 -12.37 23.56 5.41
CA SER A 120 -11.47 23.06 4.34
C SER A 120 -12.08 21.85 3.61
N ALA A 121 -12.71 20.93 4.34
CA ALA A 121 -13.41 19.79 3.75
C ALA A 121 -14.64 20.23 2.94
N GLY A 122 -15.39 21.23 3.41
CA GLY A 122 -16.50 21.81 2.67
C GLY A 122 -16.06 22.47 1.36
N ALA A 123 -14.93 23.17 1.37
CA ALA A 123 -14.36 23.77 0.16
C ALA A 123 -13.93 22.71 -0.87
N LEU A 124 -13.22 21.67 -0.43
CA LEU A 124 -12.80 20.56 -1.29
C LEU A 124 -13.99 19.76 -1.84
N ALA A 125 -15.02 19.54 -1.04
CA ALA A 125 -16.24 18.86 -1.47
C ALA A 125 -17.02 19.67 -2.51
N ALA A 126 -17.09 21.00 -2.35
CA ALA A 126 -17.71 21.89 -3.33
C ALA A 126 -16.94 21.89 -4.67
N GLU A 127 -15.61 21.85 -4.62
CA GLU A 127 -14.76 21.79 -5.80
C GLU A 127 -14.90 20.45 -6.54
N HIS A 128 -14.88 19.32 -5.83
CA HIS A 128 -15.13 17.99 -6.41
C HIS A 128 -16.54 17.88 -7.02
N SER A 129 -17.56 18.46 -6.38
CA SER A 129 -18.92 18.47 -6.92
C SER A 129 -19.07 19.35 -8.17
N ALA A 130 -18.29 20.43 -8.28
CA ALA A 130 -18.29 21.31 -9.45
C ALA A 130 -17.61 20.66 -10.67
N LEU A 131 -16.59 19.83 -10.42
CA LEU A 131 -15.90 19.04 -11.44
C LEU A 131 -16.75 17.85 -11.95
N ALA A 132 -17.46 17.15 -11.05
CA ALA A 132 -18.36 16.05 -11.43
C ALA A 132 -19.58 16.51 -12.25
N GLY A 133 -19.95 17.79 -12.18
CA GLY A 133 -21.03 18.37 -12.98
C GLY A 133 -20.67 18.68 -14.45
N GLN A 134 -19.40 18.53 -14.84
CA GLN A 134 -18.91 18.84 -16.19
C GLN A 134 -18.76 17.63 -17.12
N ASP A 135 -19.19 16.43 -16.70
CA ASP A 135 -19.26 15.25 -17.58
C ASP A 135 -20.44 15.33 -18.56
N LYS A 136 -20.36 16.28 -19.49
CA LYS A 136 -21.11 16.29 -20.75
C LYS A 136 -20.19 15.99 -21.92
N PHE A 137 -19.62 14.77 -21.98
CA PHE A 137 -19.15 14.18 -23.25
C PHE A 137 -19.27 12.65 -23.25
N ALA A 138 -20.45 12.14 -22.89
CA ALA A 138 -20.88 10.80 -23.30
C ALA A 138 -21.74 10.93 -24.56
N GLN A 139 -21.10 10.92 -25.74
CA GLN A 139 -21.60 10.36 -27.01
C GLN A 139 -20.75 10.87 -28.19
N GLN A 140 -19.67 10.16 -28.50
CA GLN A 140 -19.27 9.88 -29.87
C GLN A 140 -18.28 8.72 -29.84
N GLY A 141 -18.68 7.59 -30.41
CA GLY A 141 -17.84 6.41 -30.49
C GLY A 141 -16.58 6.71 -31.30
N THR A 142 -15.42 6.47 -30.70
CA THR A 142 -14.18 6.22 -31.44
C THR A 142 -13.50 5.03 -30.78
N LYS A 143 -13.27 3.98 -31.57
CA LYS A 143 -12.38 2.87 -31.21
C LYS A 143 -11.01 3.47 -30.91
N LEU A 144 -10.61 3.52 -29.64
CA LEU A 144 -9.20 3.70 -29.30
C LEU A 144 -8.50 2.35 -29.48
N SER A 145 -7.87 2.16 -30.64
CA SER A 145 -6.84 1.14 -30.79
C SER A 145 -5.65 1.57 -29.95
N ALA A 146 -5.18 0.70 -29.06
CA ALA A 146 -3.95 0.92 -28.30
C ALA A 146 -2.76 1.18 -29.26
N PRO A 147 -1.90 2.18 -29.01
CA PRO A 147 -0.68 2.31 -29.78
C PRO A 147 0.23 1.12 -29.48
N LYS A 148 0.65 0.40 -30.54
CA LYS A 148 1.74 -0.57 -30.43
C LYS A 148 3.00 0.19 -30.02
N LEU A 149 3.49 -0.07 -28.81
CA LEU A 149 4.86 0.27 -28.43
C LEU A 149 5.80 -0.60 -29.26
N SER A 150 6.45 0.00 -30.27
CA SER A 150 7.60 -0.60 -30.92
C SER A 150 8.80 -0.47 -29.98
N ALA A 151 9.42 -1.59 -29.62
CA ALA A 151 10.68 -1.61 -28.89
C ALA A 151 11.79 -0.92 -29.72
N PRO A 152 12.74 -0.19 -29.08
CA PRO A 152 13.88 0.36 -29.79
C PRO A 152 14.80 -0.78 -30.28
N GLU A 153 15.15 -0.77 -31.56
CA GLU A 153 16.16 -1.65 -32.14
C GLU A 153 17.52 -1.40 -31.47
N LEU A 154 18.00 -2.37 -30.71
CA LEU A 154 19.40 -2.46 -30.30
C LEU A 154 20.22 -2.88 -31.52
N SER A 155 21.00 -1.95 -32.07
CA SER A 155 22.00 -2.28 -33.09
C SER A 155 23.08 -3.19 -32.49
N PRO A 156 23.45 -4.31 -33.14
CA PRO A 156 24.53 -5.15 -32.64
C PRO A 156 25.88 -4.43 -32.84
N SER A 157 26.58 -4.17 -31.74
CA SER A 157 27.99 -3.76 -31.76
C SER A 157 28.86 -4.88 -32.32
N GLU A 158 29.68 -4.57 -33.33
CA GLU A 158 30.64 -5.49 -33.95
C GLU A 158 31.63 -6.07 -32.91
N PRO A 159 32.03 -7.35 -33.03
CA PRO A 159 33.09 -7.90 -32.20
C PRO A 159 34.46 -7.39 -32.66
N SER A 160 35.17 -6.67 -31.78
CA SER A 160 36.58 -6.34 -31.97
C SER A 160 37.43 -7.61 -31.87
N ASN A 161 38.04 -8.03 -32.96
CA ASN A 161 38.96 -9.15 -33.00
C ASN A 161 40.32 -8.72 -32.43
N PRO A 162 40.93 -9.44 -31.47
CA PRO A 162 42.29 -9.15 -31.03
C PRO A 162 43.29 -9.60 -32.10
N LYS A 163 44.13 -8.67 -32.56
CA LYS A 163 45.29 -8.98 -33.41
C LYS A 163 46.24 -9.90 -32.64
N THR A 164 46.51 -11.05 -33.23
CA THR A 164 47.74 -11.82 -33.06
C THR A 164 48.94 -10.94 -33.42
N ASP A 165 49.91 -10.83 -32.54
CA ASP A 165 51.29 -10.56 -32.90
C ASP A 165 52.21 -11.49 -32.08
N ALA A 166 53.26 -11.93 -32.77
CA ALA A 166 54.25 -12.93 -32.42
C ALA A 166 55.23 -12.49 -31.32
#